data_AF-A0A2E7BLA9-F1
#
_entry.id   AF-A0A2E7BLA9-F1
#
_cell.length_a   1.000
_cell.length_b   1.000
_cell.length_c   1.000
_cell.angle_alpha   90.00
_cell.angle_beta   90.00
_cell.angle_gamma   90.00
#
_symmetry.space_group_name_H-M   'P 1'
#
loop_
_entity.id
_entity.type
_entity.pdbx_description
1 polymer ?
#
loop_
_entity_poly.entity_id
_entity_poly.type
_entity_poly.pdbx_seq_one_letter_code
_entity_poly.pdbx_strand_id
1 'polypeptide(L)'
;MRSEAEVLEMAGNAYYIAKLRNQRRDLLDKDLSKEFPDHYRRLSVSGHYVFEGHTAEKIIDDWLGERGHRRGSDRWAKLVRLAVKRGEELYKGRMG
;
A
#
# COMPACT_ATOMS: atom_id res chain seq x y z
N MET A 1 -11.67 -13.48 -7.58
CA MET A 1 -10.97 -13.55 -6.28
C MET A 1 -9.48 -13.35 -6.55
N ARG A 2 -8.79 -12.43 -5.87
CA ARG A 2 -7.38 -12.11 -6.15
C ARG A 2 -6.43 -13.24 -5.74
N SER A 3 -5.37 -13.47 -6.51
CA SER A 3 -4.28 -14.40 -6.18
C SER A 3 -3.33 -13.83 -5.10
N GLU A 4 -2.51 -14.70 -4.51
CA GLU A 4 -1.51 -14.28 -3.51
C GLU A 4 -0.46 -13.33 -4.10
N ALA A 5 -0.03 -13.57 -5.34
CA ALA A 5 0.95 -12.71 -6.03
C ALA A 5 0.39 -11.30 -6.28
N GLU A 6 -0.85 -11.18 -6.74
CA GLU A 6 -1.52 -9.88 -6.94
C GLU A 6 -1.66 -9.13 -5.60
N VAL A 7 -1.98 -9.83 -4.52
CA VAL A 7 -2.12 -9.21 -3.18
C VAL A 7 -0.79 -8.73 -2.63
N LEU A 8 0.28 -9.51 -2.82
CA LEU A 8 1.63 -9.10 -2.43
C LEU A 8 2.10 -7.88 -3.24
N GLU A 9 1.78 -7.80 -4.53
CA GLU A 9 2.12 -6.65 -5.36
C GLU A 9 1.35 -5.40 -4.92
N MET A 10 0.05 -5.52 -4.69
CA MET A 10 -0.79 -4.42 -4.17
C MET A 10 -0.30 -3.93 -2.80
N ALA A 11 -0.05 -4.86 -1.87
CA ALA A 11 0.45 -4.54 -0.53
C ALA A 11 1.86 -3.94 -0.56
N GLY A 12 2.73 -4.43 -1.45
CA GLY A 12 4.06 -3.88 -1.67
C GLY A 12 4.03 -2.45 -2.21
N ASN A 13 3.17 -2.17 -3.20
CA ASN A 13 2.96 -0.82 -3.72
C ASN A 13 2.43 0.14 -2.65
N ALA A 14 1.47 -0.31 -1.84
CA ALA A 14 0.95 0.48 -0.73
C ALA A 14 2.04 0.85 0.29
N TYR A 15 2.91 -0.10 0.67
CA TYR A 15 4.06 0.17 1.53
C TYR A 15 5.04 1.15 0.89
N TYR A 16 5.39 0.93 -0.39
CA TYR A 16 6.29 1.78 -1.15
C TYR A 16 5.80 3.24 -1.16
N ILE A 17 4.53 3.47 -1.48
CA ILE A 17 3.95 4.82 -1.59
C ILE A 17 3.86 5.51 -0.22
N ALA A 18 3.47 4.78 0.83
CA ALA A 18 3.49 5.29 2.19
C ALA A 18 4.90 5.67 2.65
N LYS A 19 5.91 4.84 2.34
CA LYS A 19 7.32 5.10 2.64
C LYS A 19 7.84 6.33 1.89
N LEU A 20 7.60 6.39 0.58
CA LEU A 20 8.00 7.51 -0.28
C LEU A 20 7.44 8.83 0.27
N ARG A 21 6.15 8.85 0.62
CA ARG A 21 5.47 10.01 1.21
C ARG A 21 6.06 10.44 2.56
N ASN A 22 6.43 9.48 3.42
CA ASN A 22 7.02 9.78 4.73
C ASN A 22 8.44 10.34 4.63
N GLN A 23 9.23 9.89 3.65
CA GLN A 23 10.59 10.39 3.43
C GLN A 23 10.61 11.71 2.65
N ARG A 24 9.60 11.96 1.82
CA ARG A 24 9.44 13.17 1.03
C ARG A 24 8.22 13.95 1.50
N ARG A 25 8.39 14.75 2.56
CA ARG A 25 7.32 15.59 3.13
C ARG A 25 6.66 16.52 2.10
N ASP A 26 7.37 16.91 1.05
CA ASP A 26 6.83 17.70 -0.07
C ASP A 26 5.71 16.98 -0.84
N LEU A 27 5.57 15.67 -0.66
CA LEU A 27 4.51 14.86 -1.26
C LEU A 27 3.22 14.82 -0.42
N LEU A 28 3.23 15.35 0.81
CA LEU A 28 2.04 15.34 1.68
C LEU A 28 0.91 16.20 1.12
N ASP A 29 1.26 17.29 0.44
CA ASP A 29 0.33 18.32 -0.07
C ASP A 29 0.19 18.31 -1.60
N LYS A 30 0.84 17.37 -2.30
CA LYS A 30 0.77 17.26 -3.76
C LYS A 30 -0.39 16.37 -4.19
N ASP A 31 -1.04 16.75 -5.29
CA ASP A 31 -1.96 15.86 -6.00
C ASP A 31 -1.16 14.75 -6.69
N LEU A 32 -1.14 13.58 -6.06
CA LEU A 32 -0.52 12.37 -6.60
C LEU A 32 -1.53 11.41 -7.23
N SER A 33 -2.77 11.82 -7.46
CA SER A 33 -3.81 10.97 -8.07
C SER A 33 -3.48 10.51 -9.49
N LYS A 34 -2.64 11.26 -10.22
CA LYS A 34 -2.15 10.83 -11.54
C LYS A 34 -1.10 9.72 -11.47
N GLU A 35 -0.21 9.79 -10.47
CA GLU A 35 0.87 8.82 -10.30
C GLU A 35 0.42 7.57 -9.52
N PHE A 36 -0.51 7.74 -8.58
CA PHE A 36 -1.04 6.71 -7.69
C PHE A 36 -2.56 6.81 -7.57
N PRO A 37 -3.32 6.61 -8.67
CA PRO A 37 -4.78 6.79 -8.71
C PRO A 37 -5.52 5.91 -7.71
N ASP A 38 -5.01 4.72 -7.42
CA ASP A 38 -5.64 3.78 -6.49
C ASP A 38 -5.37 4.11 -5.01
N HIS A 39 -4.56 5.12 -4.69
CA HIS A 39 -4.16 5.46 -3.32
C HIS A 39 -4.46 6.90 -2.92
N TYR A 40 -4.87 7.74 -3.87
CA TYR A 40 -5.22 9.13 -3.64
C TYR A 40 -6.61 9.41 -4.20
N ARG A 41 -7.49 9.96 -3.36
CA ARG A 41 -8.85 10.33 -3.72
C ARG A 41 -9.05 11.83 -3.58
N ARG A 42 -9.78 12.42 -4.51
CA ARG A 42 -10.25 13.81 -4.41
C ARG A 42 -11.46 13.90 -3.47
N LEU A 43 -11.37 14.75 -2.46
CA LEU A 43 -12.49 15.13 -1.61
C LEU A 43 -13.41 16.08 -2.39
N SER A 44 -14.66 15.68 -2.58
CA SER A 44 -15.66 16.45 -3.32
C SER A 44 -15.97 17.81 -2.69
N VAL A 45 -15.77 17.95 -1.37
CA VAL A 45 -16.22 19.11 -0.59
C VAL A 45 -15.25 20.29 -0.66
N SER A 46 -13.95 20.03 -0.82
CA SER A 46 -12.92 21.08 -0.83
C SER A 46 -12.04 21.07 -2.08
N GLY A 47 -12.13 20.02 -2.92
CA GLY A 47 -11.22 19.81 -4.03
C GLY A 47 -9.82 19.33 -3.60
N HIS A 48 -9.58 19.11 -2.31
CA HIS A 48 -8.32 18.59 -1.78
C HIS A 48 -8.16 17.10 -2.11
N TYR A 49 -6.92 16.65 -2.27
CA TYR A 49 -6.61 15.23 -2.46
C TYR A 49 -6.12 14.64 -1.14
N VAL A 50 -6.69 13.51 -0.75
CA VAL A 50 -6.28 12.78 0.44
C VAL A 50 -5.69 11.44 0.05
N PHE A 51 -4.64 11.06 0.77
CA PHE A 51 -4.14 9.70 0.76
C PHE A 51 -5.17 8.81 1.48
N GLU A 52 -5.93 8.04 0.72
CA GLU A 52 -6.86 7.03 1.25
C GLU A 52 -6.14 5.71 1.59
N GLY A 53 -4.84 5.63 1.24
CA GLY A 53 -4.06 4.40 1.11
C GLY A 53 -4.32 3.37 2.21
N HIS A 54 -4.76 2.20 1.76
CA HIS A 54 -4.77 1.00 2.58
C HIS A 54 -3.33 0.66 2.97
N THR A 55 -3.08 0.31 4.23
CA THR A 55 -1.77 -0.21 4.63
C THR A 55 -1.55 -1.58 3.99
N ALA A 56 -0.27 -1.95 3.78
CA ALA A 56 0.09 -3.32 3.36
C ALA A 56 -0.58 -4.37 4.26
N GLU A 57 -0.61 -4.10 5.57
CA GLU A 57 -1.29 -4.93 6.57
C GLU A 57 -2.79 -5.05 6.31
N LYS A 58 -3.50 -3.95 6.01
CA LYS A 58 -4.95 -3.97 5.75
C LYS A 58 -5.28 -4.76 4.50
N ILE A 59 -4.50 -4.58 3.42
CA ILE A 59 -4.69 -5.33 2.17
C ILE A 59 -4.54 -6.85 2.41
N ILE A 60 -3.54 -7.24 3.21
CA ILE A 60 -3.31 -8.64 3.57
C ILE A 60 -4.38 -9.16 4.52
N ASP A 61 -4.80 -8.36 5.49
CA ASP A 61 -5.83 -8.70 6.47
C ASP A 61 -7.18 -8.95 5.80
N ASP A 62 -7.61 -8.05 4.91
CA ASP A 62 -8.86 -8.19 4.15
C ASP A 62 -8.83 -9.48 3.29
N TRP A 63 -7.72 -9.73 2.57
CA TRP A 63 -7.58 -10.91 1.70
C TRP A 63 -7.52 -12.24 2.48
N LEU A 64 -6.87 -12.24 3.64
CA LEU A 64 -6.80 -13.40 4.53
C LEU A 64 -8.12 -13.65 5.26
N GLY A 65 -8.82 -12.59 5.67
CA GLY A 65 -10.14 -12.65 6.29
C GLY A 65 -11.17 -13.32 5.40
N GLU A 66 -11.17 -13.00 4.10
CA GLU A 66 -11.99 -13.69 3.07
C GLU A 66 -11.73 -15.20 2.99
N ARG A 67 -10.59 -15.67 3.51
CA ARG A 67 -10.14 -17.08 3.49
C ARG A 67 -10.20 -17.74 4.87
N GLY A 68 -10.78 -17.08 5.87
CA GLY A 68 -10.89 -17.59 7.23
C GLY A 68 -9.58 -17.56 8.03
N HIS A 69 -8.54 -16.87 7.54
CA HIS A 69 -7.31 -16.67 8.29
C HIS A 69 -7.43 -15.42 9.18
N ARG A 70 -6.80 -15.46 10.36
CA ARG A 70 -6.84 -14.35 11.32
C ARG A 70 -5.60 -13.46 11.21
N ARG A 71 -5.79 -12.17 11.49
CA ARG A 71 -4.70 -11.22 11.77
C ARG A 71 -3.77 -11.78 12.85
N GLY A 72 -2.47 -11.56 12.68
CA GLY A 72 -1.45 -12.02 13.64
C GLY A 72 -1.08 -13.51 13.55
N SER A 73 -1.71 -14.28 12.65
CA SER A 73 -1.24 -15.64 12.33
C SER A 73 0.14 -15.63 11.67
N ASP A 74 0.84 -16.76 11.71
CA ASP A 74 2.14 -16.93 11.02
C ASP A 74 2.03 -16.62 9.52
N ARG A 75 0.91 -17.01 8.90
CA ARG A 75 0.62 -16.72 7.48
C ARG A 75 0.47 -15.22 7.25
N TRP A 76 -0.27 -14.53 8.11
CA TRP A 76 -0.38 -13.07 8.06
C TRP A 76 0.99 -12.40 8.21
N ALA A 77 1.77 -12.77 9.22
CA ALA A 77 3.08 -12.20 9.48
C ALA A 77 4.09 -12.48 8.34
N LYS A 78 4.01 -13.66 7.70
CA LYS A 78 4.82 -14.00 6.53
C LYS A 78 4.47 -13.11 5.34
N LEU A 79 3.19 -12.95 5.02
CA LEU A 79 2.74 -12.14 3.89
C LEU A 79 3.07 -10.65 4.10
N VAL A 80 2.92 -10.13 5.31
CA VAL A 80 3.29 -8.73 5.62
C VAL A 80 4.78 -8.52 5.39
N ARG A 81 5.64 -9.44 5.85
CA ARG A 81 7.09 -9.36 5.59
C ARG A 81 7.44 -9.40 4.11
N LEU A 82 6.76 -10.24 3.32
CA LEU A 82 6.96 -10.31 1.87
C LEU A 82 6.51 -9.02 1.17
N ALA A 83 5.36 -8.46 1.54
CA ALA A 83 4.89 -7.19 1.01
C ALA A 83 5.85 -6.03 1.34
N VAL A 84 6.34 -5.97 2.59
CA VAL A 84 7.36 -4.98 2.98
C VAL A 84 8.62 -5.14 2.13
N LYS A 85 9.14 -6.37 1.98
CA LYS A 85 10.32 -6.63 1.14
C LYS A 85 10.10 -6.15 -0.30
N ARG A 86 8.94 -6.46 -0.88
CA ARG A 86 8.58 -6.01 -2.24
C ARG A 86 8.53 -4.48 -2.35
N GLY A 87 7.92 -3.81 -1.38
CA GLY A 87 7.86 -2.35 -1.35
C GLY A 87 9.24 -1.70 -1.19
N GLU A 88 10.15 -2.31 -0.43
CA GLU A 88 11.55 -1.86 -0.31
C GLU A 88 12.32 -2.01 -1.63
N GLU A 89 12.10 -3.08 -2.39
CA GLU A 89 12.71 -3.29 -3.71
C GLU A 89 12.24 -2.23 -4.70
N LEU A 90 10.92 -1.96 -4.74
CA LEU A 90 10.34 -0.90 -5.56
C LEU A 90 10.91 0.47 -5.22
N TYR A 91 11.06 0.76 -3.92
CA TYR A 91 11.65 2.00 -3.45
C TYR A 91 13.10 2.18 -3.93
N LYS A 92 13.94 1.15 -3.76
CA LYS A 92 15.36 1.18 -4.16
C LYS A 92 15.55 1.27 -5.67
N GLY A 93 14.76 0.51 -6.44
CA GLY A 93 14.85 0.47 -7.90
C GLY A 93 14.50 1.80 -8.59
N ARG A 94 13.83 2.72 -7.89
CA ARG A 94 13.44 4.04 -8.41
C ARG A 94 14.38 5.19 -8.00
N MET A 95 15.36 4.91 -7.14
CA MET A 95 16.35 5.87 -6.63
C MET A 95 17.75 5.67 -7.24
N GLY A 96 17.91 4.67 -8.12
CA GLY A 96 19.16 4.39 -8.85
C GLY A 96 19.15 4.90 -10.28
#